data_AF-A0A257KZ11-F1
#
_entry.id   AF-A0A257KZ11-F1
#
_cell.length_a   1.000
_cell.length_b   1.000
_cell.length_c   1.000
_cell.angle_alpha   90.00
_cell.angle_beta   90.00
_cell.angle_gamma   90.00
#
_symmetry.space_group_name_H-M   'P 1'
#
loop_
_entity.id
_entity.type
_entity.pdbx_description
1 polymer ?
#
loop_
_entity_poly.entity_id
_entity_poly.type
_entity_poly.pdbx_seq_one_letter_code
_entity_poly.pdbx_strand_id
1 'polypeptide(L)'
;RGNTPGLDVSNNASPRGGGSFLIRGRASLTASTSPLIVVDGVIYPGSLNDINPNDIETVDVLKDASSAAVFGARSANGVILVTTKKGKSGKPQITLNSNFAMNKVGKFNHILNSDDFLKWRGDVLWSMNGHDPAKKYTFYDPRNLPSDVSMTQWLGSDKGDPVDVWLNRIKLFPVEIANYKAGRTTDWENILINDNAVQQDHTIGISGNTANTNYYMSLGYLSNEGLSVGDLFKTVRARVNLENKITKFLSVGLNIQFANRDESSIPIDLGNAIRTTPFGQLYQDDGVTLRQSTNDDVGNNTNPFLDQV
;
A
#
# COMPACT_ATOMS: atom_id res chain seq x y z
N ARG A 1 15.68 7.88 -9.58
CA ARG A 1 14.37 7.98 -10.28
C ARG A 1 14.57 8.94 -11.44
N GLY A 2 14.10 8.61 -12.64
CA GLY A 2 14.40 9.40 -13.85
C GLY A 2 15.76 9.10 -14.49
N ASN A 3 16.32 7.91 -14.25
CA ASN A 3 17.64 7.53 -14.79
C ASN A 3 17.64 7.42 -16.33
N THR A 4 16.45 7.41 -16.96
CA THR A 4 16.28 7.24 -18.40
C THR A 4 15.22 8.22 -18.93
N PRO A 5 15.56 9.16 -19.82
CA PRO A 5 14.60 10.12 -20.38
C PRO A 5 13.45 9.43 -21.14
N GLY A 6 12.22 9.90 -20.97
CA GLY A 6 11.05 9.36 -21.67
C GLY A 6 10.57 7.99 -21.20
N LEU A 7 11.09 7.48 -20.08
CA LEU A 7 10.47 6.37 -19.33
C LEU A 7 9.76 6.98 -18.11
N ASP A 8 8.45 6.82 -18.05
CA ASP A 8 7.65 7.15 -16.88
C ASP A 8 7.38 5.86 -16.08
N VAL A 9 7.60 5.96 -14.78
CA VAL A 9 7.44 4.86 -13.82
C VAL A 9 6.56 5.39 -12.70
N SER A 10 5.31 4.94 -12.68
CA SER A 10 4.44 5.21 -11.54
C SER A 10 4.91 4.36 -10.35
N ASN A 11 4.62 4.82 -9.13
CA ASN A 11 4.94 4.05 -7.93
C ASN A 11 3.63 3.57 -7.30
N ASN A 12 3.65 2.36 -6.76
CA ASN A 12 2.63 1.88 -5.86
C ASN A 12 3.20 1.82 -4.44
N ALA A 13 2.43 2.27 -3.45
CA ALA A 13 2.79 2.20 -2.03
C ALA A 13 2.52 0.81 -1.42
N SER A 14 1.91 -0.11 -2.17
CA SER A 14 1.74 -1.50 -1.78
C SER A 14 3.09 -2.18 -1.48
N PRO A 15 3.15 -3.09 -0.50
CA PRO A 15 4.35 -3.85 -0.18
C PRO A 15 4.82 -4.78 -1.31
N ARG A 16 3.93 -5.14 -2.24
CA ARG A 16 4.32 -5.79 -3.51
C ARG A 16 5.26 -4.92 -4.34
N GLY A 17 5.20 -3.61 -4.12
CA GLY A 17 5.84 -2.61 -4.95
C GLY A 17 5.29 -2.63 -6.37
N GLY A 18 6.14 -2.23 -7.31
CA GLY A 18 5.79 -2.10 -8.71
C GLY A 18 5.19 -0.74 -9.05
N GLY A 19 4.44 -0.74 -10.14
CA GLY A 19 4.03 0.46 -10.84
C GLY A 19 3.79 0.17 -12.32
N SER A 20 3.10 1.08 -12.99
CA SER A 20 3.01 1.07 -14.45
C SER A 20 4.28 1.67 -15.05
N PHE A 21 4.75 1.04 -16.12
CA PHE A 21 5.80 1.56 -16.97
C PHE A 21 5.16 2.13 -18.24
N LEU A 22 5.59 3.33 -18.63
CA LEU A 22 5.18 3.96 -19.88
C LEU A 22 6.43 4.46 -20.60
N ILE A 23 6.64 3.99 -21.82
CA ILE A 23 7.73 4.48 -22.67
C ILE A 23 7.13 5.51 -23.63
N ARG A 24 7.62 6.74 -23.56
CA ARG A 24 7.15 7.91 -24.32
C ARG A 24 5.69 8.32 -24.04
N GLY A 25 5.20 8.03 -22.84
CA GLY A 25 3.85 8.39 -22.41
C GLY A 25 2.77 7.47 -22.96
N ARG A 26 1.50 7.90 -22.88
CA ARG A 26 0.35 7.09 -23.32
C ARG A 26 0.19 7.17 -24.84
N ALA A 27 0.46 6.05 -25.52
CA ALA A 27 0.34 5.93 -26.97
C ALA A 27 -1.06 5.49 -27.45
N SER A 28 -1.97 5.12 -26.54
CA SER A 28 -3.33 4.66 -26.89
C SER A 28 -4.39 5.17 -25.92
N LEU A 29 -5.59 5.41 -26.45
CA LEU A 29 -6.77 5.83 -25.70
C LEU A 29 -7.54 4.65 -25.12
N THR A 30 -7.52 3.49 -25.80
CA THR A 30 -8.35 2.32 -25.46
C THR A 30 -7.57 1.01 -25.36
N ALA A 31 -6.37 0.92 -25.94
CA ALA A 31 -5.53 -0.28 -25.88
C ALA A 31 -4.50 -0.19 -24.74
N SER A 32 -3.94 -1.35 -24.35
CA SER A 32 -2.86 -1.40 -23.37
C SER A 32 -1.64 -0.60 -23.84
N THR A 33 -1.07 0.19 -22.93
CA THR A 33 0.13 1.01 -23.16
C THR A 33 1.36 0.47 -22.42
N SER A 34 1.25 -0.72 -21.81
CA SER A 34 2.38 -1.34 -21.11
C SER A 34 3.45 -1.80 -22.12
N PRO A 35 4.75 -1.58 -21.84
CA PRO A 35 5.83 -2.08 -22.67
C PRO A 35 5.96 -3.60 -22.56
N LEU A 36 6.60 -4.20 -23.57
CA LEU A 36 6.93 -5.61 -23.56
C LEU A 36 8.13 -5.86 -22.64
N ILE A 37 8.05 -6.88 -21.78
CA ILE A 37 9.19 -7.32 -20.95
C ILE A 37 9.84 -8.50 -21.65
N VAL A 38 11.16 -8.43 -21.82
CA VAL A 38 11.98 -9.50 -22.39
C VAL A 38 13.08 -9.83 -21.39
N VAL A 39 13.23 -11.12 -21.06
CA VAL A 39 14.27 -11.61 -20.14
C VAL A 39 15.15 -12.59 -20.90
N ASP A 40 16.44 -12.31 -20.96
CA ASP A 40 17.43 -13.14 -21.66
C ASP A 40 17.03 -13.50 -23.11
N GLY A 41 16.37 -12.55 -23.80
CA GLY A 41 15.93 -12.69 -25.20
C GLY A 41 14.55 -13.33 -25.40
N VAL A 42 13.91 -13.83 -24.33
CA VAL A 42 12.56 -14.42 -24.39
C VAL A 42 11.52 -13.46 -23.84
N ILE A 43 10.37 -13.37 -24.50
CA ILE A 43 9.23 -12.57 -24.02
C ILE A 43 8.75 -13.14 -22.68
N TYR A 44 8.73 -12.30 -21.65
CA TYR A 44 8.31 -12.68 -20.31
C TYR A 44 6.87 -12.20 -20.06
N PRO A 45 5.88 -13.10 -19.96
CA PRO A 45 4.49 -12.74 -19.75
C PRO A 45 4.16 -12.37 -18.28
N GLY A 46 5.11 -12.60 -17.36
CA GLY A 46 4.93 -12.31 -15.94
C GLY A 46 5.19 -10.84 -15.57
N SER A 47 5.30 -10.57 -14.27
CA SER A 47 5.60 -9.24 -13.75
C SER A 47 7.09 -9.05 -13.51
N LEU A 48 7.61 -7.82 -13.67
CA LEU A 48 8.99 -7.50 -13.30
C LEU A 48 9.29 -7.84 -11.82
N ASN A 49 8.26 -7.82 -10.95
CA ASN A 49 8.36 -8.15 -9.52
C ASN A 49 8.71 -9.63 -9.27
N ASP A 50 8.56 -10.49 -10.28
CA ASP A 50 8.89 -11.92 -10.22
C ASP A 50 10.39 -12.18 -10.42
N ILE A 51 11.12 -11.18 -10.89
CA ILE A 51 12.56 -11.25 -11.13
C ILE A 51 13.26 -10.68 -9.91
N ASN A 52 14.22 -11.41 -9.36
CA ASN A 52 15.04 -10.90 -8.27
C ASN A 52 15.97 -9.80 -8.83
N PRO A 53 15.91 -8.54 -8.33
CA PRO A 53 16.80 -7.48 -8.79
C PRO A 53 18.29 -7.81 -8.63
N ASN A 54 18.64 -8.61 -7.63
CA ASN A 54 20.01 -9.04 -7.40
C ASN A 54 20.55 -10.00 -8.47
N ASP A 55 19.67 -10.59 -9.30
CA ASP A 55 20.05 -11.44 -10.44
C ASP A 55 20.25 -10.65 -11.74
N ILE A 56 19.91 -9.37 -11.77
CA ILE A 56 19.95 -8.56 -12.99
C ILE A 56 21.37 -8.04 -13.21
N GLU A 57 21.89 -8.24 -14.42
CA GLU A 57 23.15 -7.63 -14.88
C GLU A 57 22.86 -6.26 -15.51
N THR A 58 21.92 -6.20 -16.47
CA THR A 58 21.52 -4.95 -17.14
C THR A 58 20.02 -4.87 -17.36
N VAL A 59 19.52 -3.63 -17.41
CA VAL A 59 18.16 -3.29 -17.88
C VAL A 59 18.29 -2.26 -18.99
N ASP A 60 17.94 -2.67 -20.20
CA ASP A 60 17.97 -1.85 -21.39
C ASP A 60 16.56 -1.50 -21.83
N VAL A 61 16.32 -0.23 -22.15
CA VAL A 61 14.99 0.26 -22.54
C VAL A 61 15.01 0.66 -24.01
N LEU A 62 14.38 -0.16 -24.84
CA LEU A 62 14.28 0.04 -26.28
C LEU A 62 13.05 0.89 -26.58
N LYS A 63 13.30 2.16 -26.89
CA LYS A 63 12.24 3.18 -27.08
C LYS A 63 11.88 3.39 -28.55
N ASP A 64 12.76 2.97 -29.45
CA ASP A 64 12.62 3.20 -30.88
C ASP A 64 12.14 1.95 -31.61
N ALA A 65 11.29 2.16 -32.61
CA ALA A 65 10.71 1.10 -33.41
C ALA A 65 11.78 0.23 -34.08
N SER A 66 12.90 0.81 -34.55
CA SER A 66 14.00 0.06 -35.17
C SER A 66 14.70 -0.87 -34.17
N SER A 67 14.95 -0.40 -32.94
CA SER A 67 15.59 -1.19 -31.88
C SER A 67 14.67 -2.29 -31.34
N ALA A 68 13.37 -2.04 -31.31
CA ALA A 68 12.36 -2.92 -30.76
C ALA A 68 11.75 -3.90 -31.79
N ALA A 69 11.93 -3.64 -33.10
CA ALA A 69 11.31 -4.37 -34.21
C ALA A 69 11.58 -5.88 -34.20
N VAL A 70 12.69 -6.32 -33.59
CA VAL A 70 13.04 -7.74 -33.43
C VAL A 70 11.95 -8.51 -32.65
N PHE A 71 11.21 -7.82 -31.79
CA PHE A 71 10.12 -8.40 -30.98
C PHE A 71 8.73 -8.25 -31.62
N GLY A 72 8.65 -7.75 -32.86
CA GLY A 72 7.44 -7.68 -33.67
C GLY A 72 6.37 -6.71 -33.14
N ALA A 73 5.11 -6.93 -33.54
CA ALA A 73 4.01 -5.99 -33.26
C ALA A 73 3.76 -5.74 -31.76
N ARG A 74 4.17 -6.65 -30.87
CA ARG A 74 4.03 -6.49 -29.40
C ARG A 74 4.97 -5.44 -28.82
N SER A 75 5.95 -4.98 -29.59
CA SER A 75 6.92 -3.97 -29.18
C SER A 75 6.47 -2.53 -29.45
N ALA A 76 5.22 -2.33 -29.88
CA ALA A 76 4.68 -1.01 -30.27
C ALA A 76 4.75 0.03 -29.13
N ASN A 77 4.66 -0.41 -27.88
CA ASN A 77 4.78 0.42 -26.68
C ASN A 77 6.23 0.46 -26.12
N GLY A 78 7.21 0.00 -26.90
CA GLY A 78 8.60 -0.18 -26.48
C GLY A 78 8.86 -1.50 -25.73
N VAL A 79 10.14 -1.76 -25.44
CA VAL A 79 10.60 -3.00 -24.81
C VAL A 79 11.53 -2.69 -23.63
N ILE A 80 11.32 -3.39 -22.52
CA ILE A 80 12.26 -3.44 -21.41
C ILE A 80 12.97 -4.79 -21.50
N LEU A 81 14.25 -4.75 -21.87
CA LEU A 81 15.12 -5.91 -21.96
C LEU A 81 15.90 -6.06 -20.65
N VAL A 82 15.74 -7.20 -20.00
CA VAL A 82 16.45 -7.57 -18.79
C VAL A 82 17.45 -8.67 -19.14
N THR A 83 18.72 -8.40 -18.89
CA THR A 83 19.79 -9.40 -19.01
C THR A 83 20.18 -9.88 -17.62
N THR A 84 20.17 -11.18 -17.40
CA THR A 84 20.47 -11.76 -16.09
C THR A 84 21.95 -12.13 -15.95
N LYS A 85 22.40 -12.24 -14.70
CA LYS A 85 23.78 -12.54 -14.35
C LYS A 85 24.20 -13.91 -14.86
N LYS A 86 25.45 -13.96 -15.34
CA LYS A 86 26.16 -15.17 -15.72
C LYS A 86 27.41 -15.34 -14.86
N GLY A 87 28.04 -16.50 -14.94
CA GLY A 87 29.30 -16.77 -14.27
C GLY A 87 30.42 -15.84 -14.73
N LYS A 88 31.22 -15.34 -13.78
CA LYS A 88 32.43 -14.55 -14.08
C LYS A 88 33.66 -15.46 -14.14
N SER A 89 34.62 -15.11 -14.99
CA SER A 89 35.89 -15.84 -15.15
C SER A 89 36.69 -15.82 -13.85
N GLY A 90 37.26 -16.97 -13.49
CA GLY A 90 38.09 -17.12 -12.30
C GLY A 90 37.53 -18.16 -11.33
N LYS A 91 37.90 -18.01 -10.05
CA LYS A 91 37.43 -18.91 -8.99
C LYS A 91 35.91 -18.76 -8.79
N PRO A 92 35.18 -19.83 -8.46
CA PRO A 92 33.78 -19.74 -8.08
C PRO A 92 33.56 -18.65 -7.02
N GLN A 93 32.53 -17.84 -7.22
CA GLN A 93 32.14 -16.77 -6.29
C GLN A 93 30.79 -17.10 -5.66
N ILE A 94 30.73 -16.98 -4.34
CA ILE A 94 29.50 -17.04 -3.56
C ILE A 94 29.20 -15.64 -3.08
N THR A 95 27.98 -15.16 -3.32
CA THR A 95 27.51 -13.84 -2.91
C THR A 95 26.32 -13.99 -1.98
N LEU A 96 26.37 -13.33 -0.83
CA LEU A 96 25.24 -13.17 0.07
C LEU A 96 24.89 -11.68 0.12
N ASN A 97 23.68 -11.34 -0.31
CA ASN A 97 23.10 -10.01 -0.15
C ASN A 97 21.99 -10.10 0.88
N SER A 98 22.03 -9.24 1.89
CA SER A 98 21.04 -9.22 2.96
C SER A 98 20.73 -7.78 3.32
N ASN A 99 19.49 -7.38 3.11
CA ASN A 99 18.99 -6.04 3.40
C ASN A 99 17.87 -6.12 4.44
N PHE A 100 17.95 -5.25 5.43
CA PHE A 100 16.90 -5.04 6.42
C PHE A 100 16.54 -3.56 6.42
N ALA A 101 15.24 -3.25 6.37
CA ALA A 101 14.75 -1.88 6.47
C ALA A 101 13.53 -1.83 7.38
N MET A 102 13.33 -0.67 8.01
CA MET A 102 12.13 -0.35 8.77
C MET A 102 11.53 0.90 8.15
N ASN A 103 10.29 0.78 7.68
CA ASN A 103 9.57 1.83 6.99
C ASN A 103 8.60 2.51 7.96
N LYS A 104 8.49 3.84 7.86
CA LYS A 104 7.58 4.66 8.67
C LYS A 104 6.75 5.55 7.77
N VAL A 105 5.55 5.92 8.21
CA VAL A 105 4.74 6.89 7.49
C VAL A 105 5.39 8.27 7.59
N GLY A 106 5.83 8.82 6.46
CA GLY A 106 6.49 10.14 6.44
C GLY A 106 5.52 11.30 6.57
N LYS A 107 4.33 11.20 5.95
CA LYS A 107 3.25 12.19 6.05
C LYS A 107 1.92 11.48 6.05
N PHE A 108 1.21 11.56 7.17
CA PHE A 108 -0.15 11.07 7.30
C PHE A 108 -1.11 12.25 7.40
N ASN A 109 -2.31 12.12 6.81
CA ASN A 109 -3.37 13.09 7.05
C ASN A 109 -4.07 12.66 8.33
N HIS A 110 -3.88 13.41 9.39
CA HIS A 110 -4.41 13.04 10.69
C HIS A 110 -5.93 12.90 10.69
N ILE A 111 -6.41 11.82 11.30
CA ILE A 111 -7.80 11.61 11.68
C ILE A 111 -8.10 12.57 12.83
N LEU A 112 -9.34 13.09 12.87
CA LEU A 112 -9.74 14.01 13.91
C LEU A 112 -9.63 13.35 15.29
N ASN A 113 -8.93 14.01 16.22
CA ASN A 113 -8.98 13.65 17.64
C ASN A 113 -10.40 13.90 18.19
N SER A 114 -10.65 13.47 19.43
CA SER A 114 -11.96 13.59 20.08
C SER A 114 -12.53 15.00 20.08
N ASP A 115 -11.70 16.00 20.42
CA ASP A 115 -12.16 17.38 20.59
C ASP A 115 -12.43 18.05 19.25
N ASP A 116 -11.54 17.83 18.28
CA ASP A 116 -11.69 18.36 16.93
C ASP A 116 -12.85 17.69 16.19
N PHE A 117 -13.11 16.40 16.46
CA PHE A 117 -14.28 15.69 15.93
C PHE A 117 -15.59 16.27 16.46
N LEU A 118 -15.68 16.57 17.77
CA LEU A 118 -16.89 17.14 18.37
C LEU A 118 -17.18 18.55 17.85
N LYS A 119 -16.13 19.38 17.71
CA LYS A 119 -16.24 20.71 17.08
C LYS A 119 -16.70 20.59 15.63
N TRP A 120 -16.03 19.72 14.85
CA TRP A 120 -16.39 19.47 13.47
C TRP A 120 -17.85 19.02 13.32
N ARG A 121 -18.33 18.09 14.17
CA ARG A 121 -19.74 17.67 14.17
C ARG A 121 -20.69 18.83 14.47
N GLY A 122 -20.36 19.68 15.44
CA GLY A 122 -21.13 20.87 15.75
C GLY A 122 -21.23 21.83 14.56
N ASP A 123 -20.09 22.12 13.92
CA ASP A 123 -20.02 22.99 12.75
C ASP A 123 -20.76 22.41 11.54
N VAL A 124 -20.70 21.09 11.31
CA VAL A 124 -21.47 20.40 10.27
C VAL A 124 -22.97 20.62 10.49
N LEU A 125 -23.47 20.47 11.71
CA LEU A 125 -24.90 20.68 11.96
C LEU A 125 -25.33 22.13 11.89
N TRP A 126 -24.48 23.06 12.31
CA TRP A 126 -24.74 24.48 12.09
C TRP A 126 -24.80 24.81 10.59
N SER A 127 -23.88 24.25 9.80
CA SER A 127 -23.84 24.37 8.35
C SER A 127 -25.09 23.78 7.68
N MET A 128 -25.52 22.58 8.09
CA MET A 128 -26.77 21.96 7.65
C MET A 128 -28.02 22.78 7.99
N ASN A 129 -27.93 23.67 8.98
CA ASN A 129 -28.97 24.63 9.34
C ASN A 129 -28.77 25.99 8.64
N GLY A 130 -28.02 26.04 7.54
CA GLY A 130 -27.83 27.25 6.73
C GLY A 130 -26.90 28.29 7.34
N HIS A 131 -26.05 27.91 8.30
CA HIS A 131 -25.22 28.82 9.08
C HIS A 131 -26.03 29.92 9.79
N ASP A 132 -27.26 29.62 10.20
CA ASP A 132 -28.12 30.54 10.93
C ASP A 132 -27.39 31.05 12.19
N PRO A 133 -27.07 32.36 12.29
CA PRO A 133 -26.35 32.91 13.44
C PRO A 133 -27.09 32.68 14.76
N ALA A 134 -28.42 32.59 14.75
CA ALA A 134 -29.22 32.34 15.94
C ALA A 134 -29.04 30.91 16.49
N LYS A 135 -28.56 29.97 15.67
CA LYS A 135 -28.38 28.55 16.02
C LYS A 135 -26.93 28.14 16.19
N LYS A 136 -25.98 29.06 15.99
CA LYS A 136 -24.54 28.75 16.01
C LYS A 136 -24.15 27.98 17.27
N TYR A 137 -24.51 28.51 18.43
CA TYR A 137 -24.11 27.93 19.72
C TYR A 137 -24.95 26.73 20.15
N THR A 138 -26.08 26.44 19.47
CA THR A 138 -26.95 25.29 19.81
C THR A 138 -26.22 23.95 19.72
N PHE A 139 -25.21 23.84 18.83
CA PHE A 139 -24.45 22.62 18.58
C PHE A 139 -23.08 22.59 19.28
N TYR A 140 -22.76 23.62 20.06
CA TYR A 140 -21.46 23.77 20.72
C TYR A 140 -21.53 23.20 22.14
N ASP A 141 -20.38 22.77 22.67
CA ASP A 141 -20.29 22.21 24.02
C ASP A 141 -20.82 23.23 25.06
N PRO A 142 -21.85 22.86 25.85
CA PRO A 142 -22.50 23.78 26.77
C PRO A 142 -21.58 24.29 27.88
N ARG A 143 -20.43 23.64 28.11
CA ARG A 143 -19.44 24.06 29.11
C ARG A 143 -18.48 25.13 28.60
N ASN A 144 -18.42 25.33 27.28
CA ASN A 144 -17.50 26.27 26.62
C ASN A 144 -18.27 27.36 25.85
N LEU A 145 -19.43 27.78 26.36
CA LEU A 145 -20.24 28.82 25.75
C LEU A 145 -19.64 30.22 25.98
N PRO A 146 -19.82 31.16 25.04
CA PRO A 146 -19.53 32.56 25.26
C PRO A 146 -20.26 33.13 26.49
N SER A 147 -19.66 34.11 27.16
CA SER A 147 -20.20 34.69 28.41
C SER A 147 -21.57 35.36 28.26
N ASP A 148 -21.95 35.74 27.03
CA ASP A 148 -23.24 36.33 26.68
C ASP A 148 -24.35 35.31 26.42
N VAL A 149 -24.03 34.01 26.39
CA VAL A 149 -24.99 32.91 26.19
C VAL A 149 -25.23 32.19 27.51
N SER A 150 -26.40 32.41 28.11
CA SER A 150 -26.77 31.69 29.34
C SER A 150 -27.14 30.23 29.07
N MET A 151 -26.91 29.34 30.03
CA MET A 151 -27.30 27.92 29.92
C MET A 151 -28.80 27.75 29.68
N THR A 152 -29.64 28.56 30.32
CA THR A 152 -31.11 28.53 30.12
C THR A 152 -31.48 28.89 28.69
N GLN A 153 -30.83 29.90 28.11
CA GLN A 153 -31.01 30.30 26.72
C GLN A 153 -30.53 29.20 25.75
N TRP A 154 -29.39 28.57 26.06
CA TRP A 154 -28.84 27.49 25.24
C TRP A 154 -29.71 26.23 25.27
N LEU A 155 -30.27 25.88 26.43
CA LEU A 155 -31.13 24.71 26.59
C LEU A 155 -32.50 24.94 25.91
N GLY A 156 -33.03 26.16 25.97
CA GLY A 156 -34.29 26.51 25.33
C GLY A 156 -35.45 25.67 25.88
N SER A 157 -36.11 24.90 25.01
CA SER A 157 -37.20 23.99 25.39
C SER A 157 -36.74 22.58 25.78
N ASP A 158 -35.47 22.24 25.57
CA ASP A 158 -34.95 20.91 25.89
C ASP A 158 -34.90 20.68 27.40
N LYS A 159 -34.98 19.41 27.82
CA LYS A 159 -34.96 19.01 29.23
C LYS A 159 -33.92 17.91 29.44
N GLY A 160 -33.32 17.91 30.62
CA GLY A 160 -32.34 16.89 31.03
C GLY A 160 -30.95 17.47 31.25
N ASP A 161 -29.96 16.58 31.30
CA ASP A 161 -28.56 16.96 31.43
C ASP A 161 -28.08 17.71 30.17
N PRO A 162 -27.46 18.89 30.29
CA PRO A 162 -27.03 19.69 29.13
C PRO A 162 -26.04 18.96 28.22
N VAL A 163 -25.16 18.11 28.76
CA VAL A 163 -24.18 17.37 27.95
C VAL A 163 -24.90 16.30 27.14
N ASP A 164 -25.85 15.58 27.73
CA ASP A 164 -26.67 14.62 26.99
C ASP A 164 -27.48 15.30 25.87
N VAL A 165 -28.08 16.46 26.14
CA VAL A 165 -28.78 17.25 25.11
C VAL A 165 -27.82 17.63 23.99
N TRP A 166 -26.62 18.11 24.31
CA TRP A 166 -25.62 18.50 23.33
C TRP A 166 -25.19 17.34 22.44
N LEU A 167 -24.80 16.20 23.02
CA LEU A 167 -24.33 15.03 22.28
C LEU A 167 -25.41 14.48 21.33
N ASN A 168 -26.68 14.52 21.76
CA ASN A 168 -27.81 14.19 20.89
C ASN A 168 -28.02 15.24 19.78
N ARG A 169 -27.91 16.53 20.11
CA ARG A 169 -28.02 17.62 19.12
C ARG A 169 -27.00 17.46 18.01
N ILE A 170 -25.74 17.10 18.33
CA ILE A 170 -24.68 16.83 17.35
C ILE A 170 -24.76 15.44 16.68
N LYS A 171 -25.85 14.70 16.94
CA LYS A 171 -26.18 13.40 16.32
C LYS A 171 -25.12 12.32 16.54
N LEU A 172 -24.55 12.24 17.74
CA LEU A 172 -23.77 11.07 18.12
C LEU A 172 -24.68 9.87 18.36
N PHE A 173 -24.23 8.69 17.96
CA PHE A 173 -24.91 7.43 18.20
C PHE A 173 -24.78 6.98 19.67
N PRO A 174 -25.66 6.10 20.16
CA PRO A 174 -25.64 5.65 21.57
C PRO A 174 -24.28 5.12 22.04
N VAL A 175 -23.57 4.36 21.19
CA VAL A 175 -22.23 3.84 21.50
C VAL A 175 -21.19 4.96 21.63
N GLU A 176 -21.27 6.00 20.80
CA GLU A 176 -20.39 7.16 20.87
C GLU A 176 -20.65 7.97 22.14
N ILE A 177 -21.93 8.19 22.48
CA ILE A 177 -22.33 8.88 23.71
C ILE A 177 -21.82 8.12 24.94
N ALA A 178 -22.00 6.79 24.96
CA ALA A 178 -21.53 5.96 26.06
C ALA A 178 -20.00 6.03 26.21
N ASN A 179 -19.25 5.98 25.11
CA ASN A 179 -17.79 6.09 25.13
C ASN A 179 -17.31 7.47 25.56
N TYR A 180 -17.94 8.52 25.05
CA TYR A 180 -17.68 9.90 25.46
C TYR A 180 -17.84 10.07 26.98
N LYS A 181 -18.97 9.64 27.55
CA LYS A 181 -19.25 9.77 28.99
C LYS A 181 -18.31 8.91 29.85
N ALA A 182 -17.79 7.81 29.30
CA ALA A 182 -16.79 6.96 29.93
C ALA A 182 -15.34 7.46 29.75
N GLY A 183 -15.11 8.55 29.00
CA GLY A 183 -13.77 9.03 28.67
C GLY A 183 -12.98 8.06 27.78
N ARG A 184 -13.67 7.22 27.01
CA ARG A 184 -13.06 6.24 26.10
C ARG A 184 -12.97 6.80 24.70
N THR A 185 -11.78 6.73 24.11
CA THR A 185 -11.52 7.08 22.71
C THR A 185 -10.72 5.98 22.04
N THR A 186 -10.86 5.89 20.72
CA THR A 186 -10.14 4.96 19.86
C THR A 186 -9.16 5.72 19.00
N ASP A 187 -7.87 5.43 19.17
CA ASP A 187 -6.81 5.95 18.32
C ASP A 187 -6.74 5.13 17.03
N TRP A 188 -7.53 5.55 16.04
CA TRP A 188 -7.59 4.88 14.75
C TRP A 188 -6.26 4.95 14.01
N GLU A 189 -5.51 6.04 14.09
CA GLU A 189 -4.22 6.15 13.40
C GLU A 189 -3.27 5.05 13.86
N ASN A 190 -3.13 4.89 15.18
CA ASN A 190 -2.28 3.85 15.77
C ASN A 190 -2.77 2.42 15.46
N ILE A 191 -4.07 2.22 15.28
CA ILE A 191 -4.64 0.90 14.97
C ILE A 191 -4.49 0.54 13.49
N LEU A 192 -4.57 1.54 12.61
CA LEU A 192 -4.62 1.33 11.16
C LEU A 192 -3.23 1.35 10.51
N ILE A 193 -2.30 2.11 11.07
CA ILE A 193 -0.97 2.32 10.52
C ILE A 193 0.02 1.32 11.12
N ASN A 194 0.76 0.63 10.26
CA ASN A 194 1.95 -0.10 10.65
C ASN A 194 3.18 0.81 10.58
N ASP A 195 3.46 1.48 11.70
CA ASP A 195 4.52 2.50 11.81
C ASP A 195 5.93 1.93 11.98
N ASN A 196 6.05 0.59 12.04
CA ASN A 196 7.33 -0.11 12.10
C ASN A 196 7.38 -1.23 11.05
N ALA A 197 6.80 -1.00 9.88
CA ALA A 197 6.73 -1.99 8.81
C ALA A 197 8.13 -2.47 8.41
N VAL A 198 8.41 -3.75 8.65
CA VAL A 198 9.73 -4.35 8.42
C VAL A 198 9.82 -4.90 6.99
N GLN A 199 10.95 -4.63 6.35
CA GLN A 199 11.34 -5.22 5.09
C GLN A 199 12.61 -6.04 5.26
N GLN A 200 12.61 -7.26 4.70
CA GLN A 200 13.74 -8.18 4.68
C GLN A 200 13.92 -8.71 3.26
N ASP A 201 15.11 -8.53 2.69
CA ASP A 201 15.48 -9.06 1.37
C ASP A 201 16.82 -9.79 1.47
N HIS A 202 16.78 -11.09 1.23
CA HIS A 202 17.94 -11.97 1.28
C HIS A 202 18.12 -12.65 -0.07
N THR A 203 19.32 -12.58 -0.63
CA THR A 203 19.67 -13.30 -1.84
C THR A 203 21.01 -13.99 -1.67
N ILE A 204 21.03 -15.29 -1.90
CA ILE A 204 22.26 -16.08 -2.01
C ILE A 204 22.46 -16.42 -3.49
N GLY A 205 23.67 -16.20 -3.98
CA GLY A 205 24.05 -16.47 -5.35
C GLY A 205 25.37 -17.25 -5.41
N ILE A 206 25.49 -18.16 -6.37
CA ILE A 206 26.70 -18.89 -6.69
C ILE A 206 26.96 -18.72 -8.17
N SER A 207 28.18 -18.35 -8.55
CA SER A 207 28.54 -18.13 -9.94
C SER A 207 29.95 -18.59 -10.26
N GLY A 208 30.19 -19.00 -11.50
CA GLY A 208 31.52 -19.37 -11.96
C GLY A 208 31.59 -19.59 -13.46
N ASN A 209 32.78 -19.38 -14.02
CA ASN A 209 33.05 -19.61 -15.43
C ASN A 209 34.39 -20.34 -15.58
N THR A 210 34.31 -21.59 -16.01
CA THR A 210 35.45 -22.46 -16.35
C THR A 210 35.68 -22.48 -17.86
N ALA A 211 36.64 -23.26 -18.35
CA ALA A 211 36.90 -23.38 -19.79
C ALA A 211 35.66 -23.84 -20.59
N ASN A 212 34.85 -24.72 -19.99
CA ASN A 212 33.73 -25.37 -20.67
C ASN A 212 32.36 -25.06 -20.06
N THR A 213 32.29 -24.48 -18.86
CA THR A 213 31.02 -24.30 -18.14
C THR A 213 30.93 -22.93 -17.52
N ASN A 214 29.88 -22.19 -17.88
CA ASN A 214 29.45 -20.97 -17.23
C ASN A 214 28.16 -21.25 -16.47
N TYR A 215 28.10 -20.86 -15.19
CA TYR A 215 26.91 -21.04 -14.39
C TYR A 215 26.65 -19.87 -13.44
N TYR A 216 25.38 -19.64 -13.17
CA TYR A 216 24.87 -18.75 -12.14
C TYR A 216 23.62 -19.39 -11.53
N MET A 217 23.56 -19.46 -10.21
CA MET A 217 22.41 -19.96 -9.47
C MET A 217 22.10 -18.99 -8.35
N SER A 218 20.83 -18.73 -8.09
CA SER A 218 20.44 -17.89 -6.95
C SER A 218 19.14 -18.36 -6.31
N LEU A 219 19.03 -18.04 -5.02
CA LEU A 219 17.83 -18.16 -4.22
C LEU A 219 17.62 -16.84 -3.49
N GLY A 220 16.44 -16.26 -3.66
CA GLY A 220 16.02 -15.01 -3.05
C GLY A 220 14.77 -15.18 -2.22
N TYR A 221 14.71 -14.49 -1.08
CA TYR A 221 13.53 -14.32 -0.25
C TYR A 221 13.31 -12.84 0.04
N LEU A 222 12.09 -12.37 -0.19
CA LEU A 222 11.66 -11.03 0.17
C LEU A 222 10.41 -11.14 1.04
N SER A 223 10.42 -10.47 2.19
CA SER A 223 9.25 -10.17 3.00
C SER A 223 9.16 -8.66 3.15
N ASN A 224 8.04 -8.07 2.78
CA ASN A 224 7.81 -6.64 2.87
C ASN A 224 6.46 -6.40 3.52
N GLU A 225 6.47 -5.77 4.69
CA GLU A 225 5.25 -5.28 5.33
C GLU A 225 4.86 -3.93 4.75
N GLY A 226 3.55 -3.74 4.53
CA GLY A 226 2.99 -2.45 4.13
C GLY A 226 2.81 -1.53 5.34
N LEU A 227 2.57 -0.25 5.04
CA LEU A 227 2.31 0.78 6.06
C LEU A 227 0.88 0.74 6.61
N SER A 228 -0.01 -0.07 6.01
CA SER A 228 -1.33 -0.36 6.52
C SER A 228 -1.33 -1.71 7.23
N VAL A 229 -2.01 -1.83 8.36
CA VAL A 229 -2.11 -3.09 9.09
C VAL A 229 -2.75 -4.17 8.21
N GLY A 230 -2.16 -5.36 8.23
CA GLY A 230 -2.60 -6.51 7.44
C GLY A 230 -2.10 -6.52 5.99
N ASP A 231 -1.35 -5.52 5.52
CA ASP A 231 -0.75 -5.51 4.18
C ASP A 231 0.64 -6.18 4.20
N LEU A 232 0.81 -7.30 3.50
CA LEU A 232 2.04 -8.08 3.54
C LEU A 232 2.31 -8.76 2.20
N PHE A 233 3.52 -8.56 1.68
CA PHE A 233 4.00 -9.24 0.49
C PHE A 233 5.19 -10.14 0.81
N LYS A 234 5.10 -11.42 0.42
CA LYS A 234 6.24 -12.34 0.50
C LYS A 234 6.50 -12.99 -0.84
N THR A 235 7.76 -13.20 -1.17
CA THR A 235 8.12 -13.97 -2.35
C THR A 235 9.42 -14.74 -2.18
N VAL A 236 9.41 -15.97 -2.71
CA VAL A 236 10.59 -16.81 -2.89
C VAL A 236 10.87 -16.89 -4.38
N ARG A 237 12.12 -16.62 -4.77
CA ARG A 237 12.56 -16.62 -6.17
C ARG A 237 13.79 -17.50 -6.30
N ALA A 238 13.86 -18.29 -7.36
CA ALA A 238 15.04 -19.07 -7.70
C ALA A 238 15.39 -18.88 -9.17
N ARG A 239 16.69 -18.89 -9.47
CA ARG A 239 17.20 -18.80 -10.84
C ARG A 239 18.34 -19.75 -11.06
N VAL A 240 18.38 -20.32 -12.26
CA VAL A 240 19.50 -21.13 -12.75
C VAL A 240 19.80 -20.71 -14.18
N ASN A 241 21.02 -20.25 -14.41
CA ASN A 241 21.60 -20.01 -15.71
C ASN A 241 22.79 -20.95 -15.87
N LEU A 242 22.79 -21.75 -16.92
CA LEU A 242 23.86 -22.70 -17.21
C LEU A 242 24.16 -22.64 -18.71
N GLU A 243 25.44 -22.57 -19.06
CA GLU A 243 25.91 -22.67 -20.43
C GLU A 243 27.12 -23.60 -20.45
N ASN A 244 27.08 -24.62 -21.30
CA ASN A 244 28.14 -25.62 -21.38
C ASN A 244 28.59 -25.80 -22.83
N LYS A 245 29.90 -25.72 -23.06
CA LYS A 245 30.56 -26.05 -24.31
C LYS A 245 30.88 -27.54 -24.30
N ILE A 246 29.98 -28.33 -24.88
CA ILE A 246 30.13 -29.79 -24.98
C ILE A 246 31.27 -30.14 -25.94
N THR A 247 31.33 -29.45 -27.08
CA THR A 247 32.42 -29.55 -28.06
C THR A 247 32.75 -28.17 -28.63
N LYS A 248 33.76 -28.07 -29.51
CA LYS A 248 34.11 -26.80 -30.18
C LYS A 248 32.99 -26.24 -31.07
N PHE A 249 32.04 -27.08 -31.49
CA PHE A 249 30.95 -26.70 -32.39
C PHE A 249 29.57 -26.73 -31.72
N LEU A 250 29.47 -27.24 -30.48
CA LEU A 250 28.20 -27.41 -29.77
C LEU A 250 28.27 -26.80 -28.38
N SER A 251 27.43 -25.79 -28.15
CA SER A 251 27.13 -25.24 -26.84
C SER A 251 25.65 -25.49 -26.52
N VAL A 252 25.38 -25.84 -25.26
CA VAL A 252 24.01 -26.02 -24.75
C VAL A 252 23.82 -25.07 -23.57
N GLY A 253 22.71 -24.33 -23.59
CA GLY A 253 22.36 -23.36 -22.55
C GLY A 253 20.99 -23.66 -21.94
N LEU A 254 20.82 -23.27 -20.68
CA LEU A 254 19.60 -23.42 -19.90
C LEU A 254 19.42 -22.18 -19.02
N ASN A 255 18.24 -21.56 -19.11
CA ASN A 255 17.82 -20.45 -18.28
C ASN A 255 16.48 -20.80 -17.65
N ILE A 256 16.46 -20.97 -16.33
CA ILE A 256 15.25 -21.29 -15.56
C ILE A 256 15.04 -20.20 -14.51
N GLN A 257 13.80 -19.75 -14.40
CA GLN A 257 13.34 -18.87 -13.34
C GLN A 257 12.10 -19.46 -12.68
N PHE A 258 12.07 -19.41 -11.35
CA PHE A 258 10.92 -19.74 -10.54
C PHE A 258 10.62 -18.59 -9.58
N ALA A 259 9.34 -18.27 -9.42
CA ALA A 259 8.87 -17.29 -8.44
C ALA A 259 7.55 -17.79 -7.83
N ASN A 260 7.50 -17.82 -6.50
CA ASN A 260 6.27 -18.00 -5.74
C ASN A 260 6.02 -16.71 -4.95
N ARG A 261 4.81 -16.19 -5.04
CA ARG A 261 4.38 -14.97 -4.36
C ARG A 261 3.20 -15.30 -3.47
N ASP A 262 3.26 -14.79 -2.25
CA ASP A 262 2.13 -14.76 -1.33
C ASP A 262 1.58 -13.33 -1.29
N GLU A 263 0.34 -13.22 -1.79
CA GLU A 263 -0.45 -11.99 -1.85
C GLU A 263 -1.81 -12.20 -1.13
N SER A 264 -1.86 -13.16 -0.21
CA SER A 264 -3.10 -13.49 0.53
C SER A 264 -3.48 -12.46 1.59
N SER A 265 -2.61 -11.49 1.85
CA SER A 265 -2.83 -10.45 2.84
C SER A 265 -3.98 -9.53 2.44
N ILE A 266 -4.93 -9.31 3.34
CA ILE A 266 -6.04 -8.39 3.12
C ILE A 266 -5.74 -7.11 3.90
N PRO A 267 -5.30 -6.03 3.24
CA PRO A 267 -5.08 -4.77 3.92
C PRO A 267 -6.41 -4.21 4.44
N ILE A 268 -6.35 -3.44 5.53
CA ILE A 268 -7.48 -2.64 5.97
C ILE A 268 -7.99 -1.68 4.89
N ASP A 269 -9.29 -1.39 4.90
CA ASP A 269 -9.87 -0.36 4.03
C ASP A 269 -9.64 1.03 4.63
N LEU A 270 -8.64 1.75 4.11
CA LEU A 270 -8.34 3.14 4.50
C LEU A 270 -9.48 4.13 4.17
N GLY A 271 -10.34 3.82 3.21
CA GLY A 271 -11.53 4.61 2.90
C GLY A 271 -12.62 4.46 3.97
N ASN A 272 -12.76 3.27 4.55
CA ASN A 272 -13.62 3.07 5.73
C ASN A 272 -13.01 3.70 6.98
N ALA A 273 -11.68 3.65 7.12
CA ALA A 273 -10.97 4.26 8.23
C ALA A 273 -11.23 5.75 8.40
N ILE A 274 -11.24 6.53 7.31
CA ILE A 274 -11.49 7.99 7.41
C ILE A 274 -12.94 8.33 7.82
N ARG A 275 -13.86 7.36 7.78
CA ARG A 275 -15.26 7.53 8.20
C ARG A 275 -15.48 7.10 9.65
N THR A 276 -14.46 6.60 10.34
CA THR A 276 -14.59 6.24 11.76
C THR A 276 -14.65 7.48 12.64
N THR A 277 -15.11 7.27 13.85
CA THR A 277 -15.24 8.29 14.90
C THR A 277 -14.29 7.94 16.04
N PRO A 278 -13.64 8.92 16.69
CA PRO A 278 -12.81 8.66 17.86
C PRO A 278 -13.59 8.02 19.01
N PHE A 279 -14.93 8.02 18.98
CA PHE A 279 -15.79 7.35 19.98
C PHE A 279 -16.36 6.01 19.49
N GLY A 280 -15.90 5.50 18.35
CA GLY A 280 -16.28 4.20 17.83
C GLY A 280 -15.53 3.05 18.52
N GLN A 281 -16.05 1.83 18.34
CA GLN A 281 -15.48 0.59 18.88
C GLN A 281 -15.20 -0.40 17.75
N LEU A 282 -14.08 -1.13 17.86
CA LEU A 282 -13.71 -2.14 16.88
C LEU A 282 -14.51 -3.44 17.06
N TYR A 283 -14.70 -3.85 18.31
CA TYR A 283 -15.35 -5.10 18.69
C TYR A 283 -16.72 -4.86 19.31
N GLN A 284 -17.55 -5.90 19.30
CA GLN A 284 -18.74 -5.98 20.15
C GLN A 284 -18.34 -6.06 21.63
N ASP A 285 -19.32 -6.10 22.52
CA ASP A 285 -19.08 -6.17 23.97
C ASP A 285 -18.34 -7.45 24.40
N ASP A 286 -18.28 -8.47 23.54
CA ASP A 286 -17.50 -9.69 23.74
C ASP A 286 -15.97 -9.50 23.59
N GLY A 287 -15.53 -8.37 23.03
CA GLY A 287 -14.13 -8.04 22.79
C GLY A 287 -13.45 -8.85 21.69
N VAL A 288 -14.18 -9.66 20.93
CA VAL A 288 -13.62 -10.57 19.90
C VAL A 288 -14.32 -10.39 18.55
N THR A 289 -15.64 -10.26 18.53
CA THR A 289 -16.39 -10.16 17.28
C THR A 289 -16.32 -8.73 16.74
N LEU A 290 -15.85 -8.55 15.51
CA LEU A 290 -15.85 -7.22 14.88
C LEU A 290 -17.28 -6.67 14.76
N ARG A 291 -17.44 -5.37 15.05
CA ARG A 291 -18.69 -4.67 14.74
C ARG A 291 -18.80 -4.48 13.23
N GLN A 292 -20.02 -4.54 12.69
CA GLN A 292 -20.29 -4.16 11.30
C GLN A 292 -19.99 -2.66 11.05
N SER A 293 -20.34 -1.83 12.03
CA SER A 293 -20.08 -0.39 12.04
C SER A 293 -19.46 -0.02 13.37
N THR A 294 -18.43 0.83 13.35
CA THR A 294 -17.71 1.22 14.57
C THR A 294 -18.56 2.08 15.50
N ASN A 295 -19.61 2.71 14.98
CA ASN A 295 -20.52 3.59 15.70
C ASN A 295 -22.00 3.24 15.52
N ASP A 296 -22.31 2.06 14.99
CA ASP A 296 -23.68 1.60 14.67
C ASP A 296 -24.41 2.40 13.58
N ASP A 297 -23.69 3.19 12.77
CA ASP A 297 -24.22 3.88 11.58
C ASP A 297 -24.11 2.99 10.34
N VAL A 298 -24.83 1.87 10.36
CA VAL A 298 -24.75 0.86 9.30
C VAL A 298 -25.16 1.45 7.94
N GLY A 299 -24.28 1.31 6.94
CA GLY A 299 -24.45 1.84 5.60
C GLY A 299 -23.69 3.15 5.33
N ASN A 300 -23.36 3.92 6.38
CA ASN A 300 -22.54 5.14 6.27
C ASN A 300 -21.15 4.95 6.89
N ASN A 301 -21.04 4.08 7.90
CA ASN A 301 -19.78 3.67 8.50
C ASN A 301 -19.67 2.14 8.48
N THR A 302 -18.53 1.65 8.01
CA THR A 302 -18.17 0.24 7.98
C THR A 302 -16.86 0.07 8.75
N ASN A 303 -16.74 -1.01 9.51
CA ASN A 303 -15.51 -1.29 10.24
C ASN A 303 -14.36 -1.62 9.26
N PRO A 304 -13.20 -0.91 9.35
CA PRO A 304 -12.09 -1.06 8.41
C PRO A 304 -11.46 -2.47 8.35
N PHE A 305 -11.71 -3.30 9.37
CA PHE A 305 -11.11 -4.63 9.53
C PHE A 305 -12.02 -5.77 9.07
N LEU A 306 -13.26 -5.50 8.64
CA LEU A 306 -14.23 -6.55 8.35
C LEU A 306 -13.80 -7.50 7.24
N ASP A 307 -13.10 -7.00 6.23
CA ASP A 307 -12.64 -7.81 5.10
C ASP A 307 -11.50 -8.76 5.48
N GLN A 308 -10.91 -8.61 6.68
CA GLN A 308 -9.81 -9.45 7.15
C GLN A 308 -10.28 -10.76 7.82
N VAL A 309 -11.59 -10.95 8.03
CA VAL A 309 -12.18 -12.07 8.79
C VAL A 309 -12.92 -13.04 7.89
#